data_AF-A0A1Q6LIB4-F1
#
_entry.id   AF-A0A1Q6LIB4-F1
#
_cell.length_a   1.000
_cell.length_b   1.000
_cell.length_c   1.000
_cell.angle_alpha   90.00
_cell.angle_beta   90.00
_cell.angle_gamma   90.00
#
_symmetry.space_group_name_H-M   'P 1'
#
loop_
_entity.id
_entity.type
_entity.pdbx_description
1 polymer ?
#
loop_
_entity_poly.entity_id
_entity_poly.type
_entity_poly.pdbx_seq_one_letter_code
_entity_poly.pdbx_strand_id
1 'polypeptide(L)'
;MVKIKSIFPTDKNEIDLVKFINTYQYLSPKDLPYFFNTTYYPKRIAKLIQNNILRRYKRFLVLGEDGYNFMKILGLETNKLRYQEKYANRLKFMSHLAAYFRYSNVTFTPSFLIKDKTAFTESSRKYIGVSNIFGTKYLTYHISNEHTDKYLNSVIYDLQKELKYKNVIILIDDIARIDFLKFSFGLNSIIICGDTDKALDKIKYLQQINWTKVIQTEFKEKLTLSEFNFCDYTNNKNLYVSCFYFVDTEKINRISTFMQNNTNKKVDIICPKSIVKYLGSELATCNFHLIDIDKFIEKEINFYE
;
A
#
# COMPACT_ATOMS: atom_id res chain seq x y z
N MET A 1 20.34 48.95 -5.54
CA MET A 1 19.23 48.00 -5.27
C MET A 1 19.75 46.82 -4.46
N VAL A 2 19.40 46.75 -3.17
CA VAL A 2 19.63 45.54 -2.36
C VAL A 2 18.60 44.51 -2.81
N LYS A 3 19.02 43.45 -3.51
CA LYS A 3 18.16 42.29 -3.75
C LYS A 3 17.93 41.60 -2.41
N ILE A 4 16.80 41.87 -1.76
CA ILE A 4 16.33 41.07 -0.64
C ILE A 4 16.06 39.68 -1.22
N LYS A 5 16.95 38.72 -0.96
CA LYS A 5 16.72 37.33 -1.34
C LYS A 5 15.56 36.82 -0.49
N SER A 6 14.46 36.45 -1.14
CA SER A 6 13.34 35.77 -0.48
C SER A 6 13.86 34.55 0.30
N ILE A 7 13.37 34.38 1.52
CA ILE A 7 13.68 33.21 2.36
C ILE A 7 12.89 31.97 1.92
N PHE A 8 11.84 32.15 1.12
CA PHE A 8 10.95 31.10 0.66
C PHE A 8 11.55 30.29 -0.49
N PRO A 9 11.28 28.97 -0.55
CA PRO A 9 11.76 28.13 -1.64
C PRO A 9 11.13 28.54 -2.97
N THR A 10 11.93 28.55 -4.02
CA THR A 10 11.48 28.74 -5.41
C THR A 10 11.66 27.49 -6.26
N ASP A 11 12.44 26.52 -5.78
CA ASP A 11 12.66 25.23 -6.44
C ASP A 11 11.42 24.35 -6.28
N LYS A 12 10.99 23.72 -7.38
CA LYS A 12 9.75 22.91 -7.41
C LYS A 12 9.78 21.77 -6.40
N ASN A 13 10.91 21.07 -6.25
CA ASN A 13 11.03 19.95 -5.33
C ASN A 13 10.99 20.40 -3.86
N GLU A 14 11.61 21.55 -3.56
CA GLU A 14 11.52 22.17 -2.23
C GLU A 14 10.08 22.62 -1.91
N ILE A 15 9.40 23.26 -2.85
CA ILE A 15 8.00 23.68 -2.67
C ILE A 15 7.10 22.47 -2.44
N ASP A 16 7.26 21.42 -3.25
CA ASP A 16 6.48 20.19 -3.15
C ASP A 16 6.75 19.44 -1.84
N LEU A 17 8.00 19.43 -1.37
CA LEU A 17 8.37 18.90 -0.06
C LEU A 17 7.64 19.63 1.06
N VAL A 18 7.61 20.97 1.04
CA VAL A 18 6.94 21.76 2.07
C VAL A 18 5.42 21.53 2.03
N LYS A 19 4.80 21.50 0.84
CA LYS A 19 3.38 21.14 0.67
C LYS A 19 3.06 19.73 1.18
N PHE A 20 3.98 18.79 0.94
CA PHE A 20 3.85 17.43 1.42
C PHE A 20 3.87 17.37 2.94
N ILE A 21 4.86 18.02 3.58
CA ILE A 21 4.96 18.10 5.04
C ILE A 21 3.76 18.86 5.62
N ASN A 22 3.20 19.87 4.95
CA ASN A 22 1.96 20.52 5.38
C ASN A 22 0.76 19.54 5.41
N THR A 23 0.69 18.64 4.43
CA THR A 23 -0.40 17.65 4.33
C THR A 23 -0.26 16.54 5.37
N TYR A 24 0.94 15.93 5.47
CA TYR A 24 1.17 14.74 6.31
C TYR A 24 1.78 15.06 7.69
N GLN A 25 2.14 16.31 7.92
CA GLN A 25 2.72 16.89 9.14
C GLN A 25 4.13 16.43 9.50
N TYR A 26 4.51 15.22 9.09
CA TYR A 26 5.80 14.60 9.33
C TYR A 26 6.42 14.16 8.01
N LEU A 27 7.75 14.16 7.94
CA LEU A 27 8.50 13.41 6.93
C LEU A 27 9.73 12.80 7.57
N SER A 28 10.00 11.52 7.31
CA SER A 28 11.24 10.90 7.74
C SER A 28 12.39 11.37 6.85
N PRO A 29 13.58 11.66 7.39
CA PRO A 29 14.77 11.94 6.58
C PRO A 29 15.10 10.84 5.58
N LYS A 30 14.72 9.58 5.87
CA LYS A 30 14.90 8.44 4.94
C LYS A 30 14.10 8.60 3.65
N ASP A 31 13.02 9.39 3.67
CA ASP A 31 12.09 9.59 2.57
C ASP A 31 12.44 10.83 1.73
N LEU A 32 13.43 11.61 2.15
CA LEU A 32 13.92 12.77 1.40
C LEU A 32 14.36 12.44 -0.04
N PRO A 33 15.04 11.30 -0.32
CA PRO A 33 15.39 10.94 -1.68
C PRO A 33 14.19 10.85 -2.64
N TYR A 34 12.97 10.59 -2.16
CA TYR A 34 11.77 10.59 -2.99
C TYR A 34 11.34 12.00 -3.46
N PHE A 35 11.95 13.07 -2.94
CA PHE A 35 11.70 14.45 -3.36
C PHE A 35 12.83 15.01 -4.22
N PHE A 36 14.02 14.40 -4.18
CA PHE A 36 15.20 14.95 -4.82
C PHE A 36 15.97 13.90 -5.60
N ASN A 37 16.15 14.14 -6.90
CA ASN A 37 16.93 13.27 -7.79
C ASN A 37 18.45 13.48 -7.67
N THR A 38 18.91 14.33 -6.74
CA THR A 38 20.32 14.76 -6.66
C THR A 38 20.89 14.47 -5.28
N THR A 39 22.16 14.07 -5.19
CA THR A 39 22.89 13.91 -3.92
C THR A 39 23.08 15.20 -3.13
N TYR A 40 22.84 16.37 -3.73
CA TYR A 40 23.00 17.69 -3.10
C TYR A 40 21.81 18.14 -2.22
N TYR A 41 20.74 17.35 -2.11
CA TYR A 41 19.57 17.71 -1.30
C TYR A 41 19.86 18.00 0.18
N PRO A 42 20.88 17.42 0.87
CA PRO A 42 21.14 17.73 2.27
C PRO A 42 21.42 19.23 2.52
N LYS A 43 22.13 19.90 1.60
CA LYS A 43 22.39 21.35 1.68
C LYS A 43 21.09 22.16 1.52
N ARG A 44 20.20 21.72 0.63
CA ARG A 44 18.88 22.34 0.43
C ARG A 44 18.04 22.23 1.71
N ILE A 45 17.99 21.05 2.31
CA ILE A 45 17.29 20.85 3.60
C ILE A 45 17.89 21.69 4.72
N ALA A 46 19.21 21.75 4.84
CA ALA A 46 19.87 22.59 5.83
C ALA A 46 19.48 24.07 5.67
N LYS A 47 19.41 24.57 4.43
CA LYS A 47 18.96 25.92 4.13
C LYS A 47 17.49 26.15 4.49
N LEU A 48 16.59 25.20 4.20
CA LEU A 48 15.18 25.29 4.60
C LEU A 48 15.02 25.31 6.13
N ILE A 49 15.88 24.60 6.86
CA ILE A 49 15.91 24.63 8.32
C ILE A 49 16.45 25.97 8.83
N GLN A 50 17.54 26.48 8.25
CA GLN A 50 18.12 27.77 8.61
C GLN A 50 17.13 28.92 8.40
N ASN A 51 16.33 28.84 7.33
CA ASN A 51 15.28 29.81 7.01
C ASN A 51 13.97 29.56 7.77
N ASN A 52 13.95 28.65 8.76
CA ASN A 52 12.77 28.32 9.57
C ASN A 52 11.53 27.88 8.76
N ILE A 53 11.74 27.44 7.52
CA ILE A 53 10.69 26.83 6.68
C ILE A 53 10.38 25.43 7.20
N LEU A 54 11.44 24.68 7.52
CA LEU A 54 11.36 23.37 8.14
C LEU A 54 12.04 23.41 9.50
N ARG A 55 11.69 22.46 10.37
CA ARG A 55 12.43 22.20 11.61
C ARG A 55 12.48 20.72 11.91
N ARG A 56 13.43 20.33 12.76
CA ARG A 56 13.50 18.96 13.27
C ARG A 56 12.60 18.80 14.49
N TYR A 57 11.83 17.72 14.50
CA TYR A 57 11.09 17.28 15.68
C TYR A 57 11.37 15.79 15.89
N LYS A 58 12.10 15.48 16.96
CA LYS A 58 12.74 14.16 17.15
C LYS A 58 13.53 13.80 15.89
N ARG A 59 13.26 12.64 15.28
CA ARG A 59 13.92 12.16 14.06
C ARG A 59 13.24 12.61 12.75
N PHE A 60 12.18 13.42 12.81
CA PHE A 60 11.37 13.80 11.65
C PHE A 60 11.55 15.28 11.28
N LEU A 61 11.26 15.60 10.02
CA LEU A 61 11.07 16.96 9.54
C LEU A 61 9.60 17.34 9.64
N VAL A 62 9.35 18.57 10.11
CA VAL A 62 8.02 19.18 10.26
C VAL A 62 8.10 20.64 9.81
N LEU A 63 6.96 21.30 9.61
CA LEU A 63 6.95 22.74 9.29
C LEU A 63 7.50 23.58 10.46
N GLY A 64 8.37 24.53 10.11
CA GLY A 64 8.72 25.67 10.96
C GLY A 64 7.69 26.79 10.81
N GLU A 65 7.90 27.89 11.53
CA GLU A 65 6.97 29.02 11.54
C GLU A 65 6.84 29.65 10.15
N ASP A 66 7.96 29.91 9.49
CA ASP A 66 7.97 30.47 8.14
C ASP A 66 7.46 29.49 7.09
N GLY A 67 7.52 28.18 7.38
CA GLY A 67 6.88 27.15 6.57
C GLY A 67 5.35 27.28 6.57
N TYR A 68 4.75 27.55 7.73
CA TYR A 68 3.31 27.83 7.83
C TYR A 68 2.95 29.15 7.13
N ASN A 69 3.77 30.19 7.26
CA ASN A 69 3.57 31.45 6.55
C ASN A 69 3.64 31.26 5.03
N PHE A 70 4.59 30.46 4.56
CA PHE A 70 4.71 30.12 3.14
C PHE A 70 3.45 29.43 2.59
N MET A 71 2.86 28.49 3.33
CA MET A 71 1.61 27.83 2.91
C MET A 71 0.45 28.82 2.79
N LYS A 72 0.33 29.78 3.72
CA LYS A 72 -0.68 30.84 3.64
C LYS A 72 -0.49 31.73 2.41
N ILE A 73 0.75 32.09 2.08
CA ILE A 73 1.08 32.87 0.88
C ILE A 73 0.66 32.11 -0.40
N LEU A 74 0.79 30.78 -0.41
CA LEU A 74 0.32 29.94 -1.51
C LEU A 74 -1.21 29.74 -1.53
N GLY A 75 -1.96 30.32 -0.59
CA GLY A 75 -3.41 30.14 -0.47
C GLY A 75 -3.83 28.76 0.04
N LEU A 76 -2.93 28.03 0.71
CA LEU A 76 -3.20 26.68 1.21
C LEU A 76 -3.54 26.68 2.70
N GLU A 77 -4.51 25.86 3.09
CA GLU A 77 -4.81 25.60 4.49
C GLU A 77 -3.62 24.92 5.18
N THR A 78 -3.40 25.28 6.46
CA THR A 78 -2.29 24.75 7.25
C THR A 78 -2.77 23.74 8.28
N ASN A 79 -2.08 22.61 8.36
CA ASN A 79 -2.39 21.60 9.37
C ASN A 79 -1.41 21.70 10.54
N LYS A 80 -1.93 21.98 11.74
CA LYS A 80 -1.11 21.98 12.96
C LYS A 80 -0.56 20.58 13.25
N LEU A 81 0.71 20.53 13.64
CA LEU A 81 1.39 19.31 14.05
C LEU A 81 0.66 18.60 15.21
N ARG A 82 0.35 17.31 15.04
CA ARG A 82 -0.32 16.49 16.07
C ARG A 82 0.67 15.68 16.89
N TYR A 83 0.76 15.98 18.18
CA TYR A 83 1.73 15.36 19.09
C TYR A 83 1.31 14.02 19.69
N GLN A 84 0.01 13.74 19.79
CA GLN A 84 -0.48 12.51 20.42
C GLN A 84 0.02 11.27 19.66
N GLU A 85 0.76 10.41 20.35
CA GLU A 85 1.59 9.36 19.77
C GLU A 85 0.84 8.45 18.80
N LYS A 86 -0.33 7.94 19.21
CA LYS A 86 -1.17 7.08 18.35
C LYS A 86 -1.52 7.73 17.00
N TYR A 87 -1.87 9.02 17.01
CA TYR A 87 -2.18 9.75 15.77
C TYR A 87 -0.91 10.11 15.00
N ALA A 88 0.17 10.49 15.70
CA ALA A 88 1.45 10.81 15.10
C ALA A 88 2.06 9.60 14.38
N ASN A 89 2.02 8.40 14.97
CA ASN A 89 2.54 7.17 14.36
C ASN A 89 1.77 6.83 13.08
N ARG A 90 0.45 6.97 13.11
CA ARG A 90 -0.39 6.82 11.91
C ARG A 90 -0.05 7.84 10.82
N LEU A 91 0.19 9.11 11.17
CA LEU A 91 0.57 10.16 10.22
C LEU A 91 1.95 9.89 9.60
N LYS A 92 2.96 9.50 10.41
CA LYS A 92 4.29 9.12 9.93
C LYS A 92 4.22 7.95 8.95
N PHE A 93 3.35 6.98 9.22
CA PHE A 93 3.13 5.85 8.31
C PHE A 93 2.54 6.29 6.98
N MET A 94 1.43 7.04 7.01
CA MET A 94 0.79 7.58 5.80
C MET A 94 1.74 8.48 5.01
N SER A 95 2.57 9.26 5.70
CA SER A 95 3.64 10.06 5.09
C SER A 95 4.63 9.17 4.33
N HIS A 96 5.15 8.13 4.96
CA HIS A 96 6.13 7.25 4.31
C HIS A 96 5.52 6.59 3.07
N LEU A 97 4.29 6.06 3.19
CA LEU A 97 3.56 5.45 2.07
C LEU A 97 3.35 6.41 0.90
N ALA A 98 2.91 7.64 1.19
CA ALA A 98 2.68 8.66 0.16
C ALA A 98 3.98 9.14 -0.49
N ALA A 99 5.08 9.26 0.27
CA ALA A 99 6.38 9.61 -0.27
C ALA A 99 6.92 8.50 -1.18
N TYR A 100 6.80 7.24 -0.75
CA TYR A 100 7.27 6.07 -1.49
C TYR A 100 6.60 5.91 -2.86
N PHE A 101 5.30 6.23 -2.97
CA PHE A 101 4.53 6.11 -4.20
C PHE A 101 4.55 7.36 -5.09
N ARG A 102 5.25 8.42 -4.70
CA ARG A 102 5.20 9.74 -5.37
C ARG A 102 5.46 9.70 -6.87
N TYR A 103 6.39 8.87 -7.32
CA TYR A 103 6.75 8.70 -8.74
C TYR A 103 6.50 7.26 -9.20
N SER A 104 5.30 6.77 -8.94
CA SER A 104 4.85 5.46 -9.41
C SER A 104 3.43 5.56 -9.94
N ASN A 105 2.99 4.54 -10.66
CA ASN A 105 1.60 4.38 -11.06
C ASN A 105 0.60 4.15 -9.89
N VAL A 106 1.08 4.18 -8.63
CA VAL A 106 0.25 4.12 -7.44
C VAL A 106 0.02 5.53 -6.90
N THR A 107 -1.25 5.86 -6.62
CA THR A 107 -1.59 7.06 -5.87
C THR A 107 -2.21 6.69 -4.53
N PHE A 108 -1.76 7.33 -3.46
CA PHE A 108 -2.31 7.11 -2.11
C PHE A 108 -3.01 8.37 -1.62
N THR A 109 -4.29 8.24 -1.28
CA THR A 109 -5.07 9.30 -0.65
C THR A 109 -5.29 8.96 0.83
N PRO A 110 -4.80 9.77 1.78
CA PRO A 110 -4.90 9.46 3.19
C PRO A 110 -6.33 9.62 3.72
N SER A 111 -6.67 8.81 4.70
CA SER A 111 -8.01 8.74 5.31
C SER A 111 -8.54 10.07 5.83
N PHE A 112 -7.68 10.98 6.32
CA PHE A 112 -8.11 12.27 6.84
C PHE A 112 -8.57 13.27 5.75
N LEU A 113 -8.27 13.00 4.47
CA LEU A 113 -8.81 13.74 3.32
C LEU A 113 -10.09 13.11 2.76
N ILE A 114 -10.36 11.85 3.10
CA ILE A 114 -11.51 11.09 2.57
C ILE A 114 -12.68 11.13 3.55
N LYS A 115 -12.38 11.00 4.84
CA LYS A 115 -13.40 10.86 5.87
C LYS A 115 -14.11 12.17 6.11
N ASP A 116 -15.43 12.09 6.09
CA ASP A 116 -16.27 13.15 6.64
C ASP A 116 -16.06 13.20 8.15
N LYS A 117 -15.59 14.35 8.64
CA LYS A 117 -15.33 14.59 10.07
C LYS A 117 -16.62 14.82 10.86
N THR A 118 -17.74 15.06 10.17
CA THR A 118 -19.06 15.29 10.77
C THR A 118 -19.88 13.99 10.90
N ALA A 119 -19.56 12.96 10.12
CA ALA A 119 -20.16 11.64 10.23
C ALA A 119 -19.39 10.74 11.22
N PHE A 120 -19.97 10.49 12.40
CA PHE A 120 -19.32 9.68 13.45
C PHE A 120 -18.95 8.27 12.96
N THR A 121 -19.79 7.65 12.14
CA THR A 121 -19.58 6.32 11.53
C THR A 121 -18.29 6.27 10.71
N GLU A 122 -18.02 7.29 9.89
CA GLU A 122 -16.81 7.39 9.05
C GLU A 122 -15.55 7.73 9.85
N SER A 123 -15.68 8.59 10.85
CA SER A 123 -14.56 8.98 11.72
C SER A 123 -13.92 7.78 12.44
N SER A 124 -14.75 6.80 12.82
CA SER A 124 -14.37 5.64 13.64
C SER A 124 -13.58 4.55 12.89
N ARG A 125 -13.68 4.54 11.54
CA ARG A 125 -13.11 3.49 10.66
C ARG A 125 -11.60 3.39 10.79
N LYS A 126 -11.00 2.22 10.56
CA LYS A 126 -9.56 1.99 10.83
C LYS A 126 -8.66 2.17 9.62
N TYR A 127 -9.19 2.08 8.39
CA TYR A 127 -8.40 2.23 7.16
C TYR A 127 -7.58 3.52 7.17
N ILE A 128 -6.30 3.45 6.77
CA ILE A 128 -5.36 4.58 6.72
C ILE A 128 -5.55 5.45 5.48
N GLY A 129 -6.14 4.93 4.41
CA GLY A 129 -6.39 5.66 3.18
C GLY A 129 -6.87 4.73 2.07
N VAL A 130 -6.80 5.23 0.85
CA VAL A 130 -7.14 4.48 -0.36
C VAL A 130 -5.95 4.57 -1.31
N SER A 131 -5.42 3.41 -1.70
CA SER A 131 -4.45 3.27 -2.77
C SER A 131 -5.17 3.02 -4.08
N ASN A 132 -4.87 3.78 -5.11
CA ASN A 132 -5.30 3.52 -6.47
C ASN A 132 -4.10 3.01 -7.28
N ILE A 133 -4.17 1.76 -7.69
CA ILE A 133 -3.11 1.03 -8.39
C ILE A 133 -3.66 0.69 -9.78
N PHE A 134 -3.14 1.34 -10.83
CA PHE A 134 -3.62 1.13 -12.21
C PHE A 134 -5.15 1.24 -12.35
N GLY A 135 -5.77 2.24 -11.72
CA GLY A 135 -7.22 2.47 -11.77
C GLY A 135 -8.03 1.62 -10.77
N THR A 136 -7.42 0.61 -10.16
CA THR A 136 -8.07 -0.23 -9.14
C THR A 136 -7.89 0.39 -7.75
N LYS A 137 -9.01 0.68 -7.09
CA LYS A 137 -9.02 1.26 -5.73
C LYS A 137 -8.98 0.15 -4.68
N TYR A 138 -8.05 0.29 -3.74
CA TYR A 138 -7.85 -0.56 -2.57
C TYR A 138 -8.04 0.25 -1.30
N LEU A 139 -8.91 -0.21 -0.42
CA LEU A 139 -8.98 0.31 0.94
C LEU A 139 -7.76 -0.19 1.71
N THR A 140 -6.94 0.72 2.22
CA THR A 140 -5.65 0.36 2.81
C THR A 140 -5.70 0.43 4.32
N TYR A 141 -5.27 -0.64 4.99
CA TYR A 141 -5.12 -0.74 6.43
C TYR A 141 -3.65 -0.91 6.80
N HIS A 142 -3.33 -0.54 8.04
CA HIS A 142 -2.02 -0.78 8.63
C HIS A 142 -2.19 -1.39 10.03
N ILE A 143 -1.49 -2.50 10.26
CA ILE A 143 -1.46 -3.24 11.52
C ILE A 143 0.01 -3.41 11.93
N SER A 144 0.51 -2.48 12.74
CA SER A 144 1.81 -2.65 13.40
C SER A 144 1.77 -3.63 14.58
N ASN A 145 2.95 -4.02 15.06
CA ASN A 145 3.17 -4.84 16.26
C ASN A 145 2.64 -4.19 17.55
N GLU A 146 2.49 -2.87 17.59
CA GLU A 146 1.92 -2.15 18.74
C GLU A 146 0.39 -2.36 18.86
N HIS A 147 -0.28 -2.76 17.78
CA HIS A 147 -1.73 -2.95 17.80
C HIS A 147 -2.11 -4.26 18.48
N THR A 148 -2.99 -4.21 19.48
CA THR A 148 -3.54 -5.38 20.19
C THR A 148 -4.57 -6.17 19.37
N ASP A 149 -4.96 -7.37 19.80
CA ASP A 149 -6.06 -8.14 19.19
C ASP A 149 -7.39 -7.39 19.17
N LYS A 150 -7.65 -6.53 20.17
CA LYS A 150 -8.80 -5.62 20.18
C LYS A 150 -8.82 -4.70 18.94
N TYR A 151 -7.65 -4.27 18.48
CA TYR A 151 -7.54 -3.47 17.27
C TYR A 151 -7.78 -4.33 16.02
N LEU A 152 -7.22 -5.55 15.96
CA LEU A 152 -7.49 -6.48 14.85
C LEU A 152 -8.99 -6.77 14.73
N ASN A 153 -9.67 -7.07 15.83
CA ASN A 153 -11.12 -7.24 15.86
C ASN A 153 -11.85 -5.98 15.37
N SER A 154 -11.37 -4.80 15.74
CA SER A 154 -11.93 -3.55 15.21
C SER A 154 -11.72 -3.37 13.71
N VAL A 155 -10.64 -3.91 13.14
CA VAL A 155 -10.43 -3.94 11.67
C VAL A 155 -11.39 -4.93 11.03
N ILE A 156 -11.56 -6.12 11.59
CA ILE A 156 -12.55 -7.11 11.13
C ILE A 156 -13.95 -6.50 11.08
N TYR A 157 -14.41 -5.88 12.18
CA TYR A 157 -15.73 -5.23 12.23
C TYR A 157 -15.87 -4.08 11.23
N ASP A 158 -14.78 -3.36 10.94
CA ASP A 158 -14.77 -2.28 9.96
C ASP A 158 -14.87 -2.81 8.52
N LEU A 159 -14.21 -3.93 8.23
CA LEU A 159 -14.25 -4.61 6.94
C LEU A 159 -15.61 -5.28 6.68
N GLN A 160 -16.22 -5.90 7.69
CA GLN A 160 -17.57 -6.48 7.58
C GLN A 160 -18.64 -5.45 7.18
N LYS A 161 -18.42 -4.18 7.51
CA LYS A 161 -19.34 -3.07 7.20
C LYS A 161 -18.98 -2.36 5.89
N GLU A 162 -17.93 -2.80 5.19
CA GLU A 162 -17.47 -2.14 3.97
C GLU A 162 -18.38 -2.48 2.77
N LEU A 163 -19.05 -1.46 2.24
CA LEU A 163 -19.98 -1.60 1.11
C LEU A 163 -19.40 -1.06 -0.21
N LYS A 164 -18.48 -0.10 -0.14
CA LYS A 164 -17.99 0.69 -1.27
C LYS A 164 -16.73 0.09 -1.89
N TYR A 165 -15.75 -0.31 -1.09
CA TYR A 165 -14.47 -0.82 -1.57
C TYR A 165 -14.46 -2.35 -1.53
N LYS A 166 -14.34 -2.98 -2.70
CA LYS A 166 -14.30 -4.44 -2.84
C LYS A 166 -12.90 -5.03 -2.85
N ASN A 167 -11.87 -4.18 -2.89
CA ASN A 167 -10.48 -4.61 -2.79
C ASN A 167 -9.83 -3.96 -1.57
N VAL A 168 -9.07 -4.73 -0.81
CA VAL A 168 -8.43 -4.30 0.43
C VAL A 168 -6.95 -4.68 0.39
N ILE A 169 -6.10 -3.81 0.91
CA ILE A 169 -4.70 -4.11 1.22
C ILE A 169 -4.49 -3.89 2.71
N ILE A 170 -3.95 -4.89 3.40
CA ILE A 170 -3.53 -4.81 4.79
C ILE A 170 -2.01 -4.91 4.83
N LEU A 171 -1.38 -3.78 5.18
CA LEU A 171 0.05 -3.69 5.48
C LEU A 171 0.25 -4.09 6.94
N ILE A 172 1.09 -5.11 7.19
CA ILE A 172 1.25 -5.69 8.52
C ILE A 172 2.70 -6.01 8.83
N ASP A 173 3.13 -5.76 10.07
CA ASP A 173 4.49 -6.09 10.52
C ASP A 173 4.71 -7.61 10.56
N ASP A 174 3.71 -8.36 11.02
CA ASP A 174 3.73 -9.82 11.12
C ASP A 174 2.43 -10.45 10.58
N ILE A 175 2.53 -11.06 9.40
CA ILE A 175 1.44 -11.74 8.70
C ILE A 175 0.85 -12.89 9.54
N ALA A 176 1.64 -13.55 10.39
CA ALA A 176 1.17 -14.70 11.18
C ALA A 176 0.08 -14.32 12.20
N ARG A 177 -0.12 -13.03 12.45
CA ARG A 177 -1.18 -12.51 13.32
C ARG A 177 -2.56 -12.49 12.67
N ILE A 178 -2.64 -12.75 11.37
CA ILE A 178 -3.90 -12.80 10.62
C ILE A 178 -4.37 -14.23 10.53
N ASP A 179 -5.55 -14.49 11.08
CA ASP A 179 -6.34 -15.67 10.78
C ASP A 179 -7.02 -15.47 9.42
N PHE A 180 -6.53 -16.15 8.38
CA PHE A 180 -6.97 -15.93 7.01
C PHE A 180 -8.45 -16.22 6.80
N LEU A 181 -9.02 -17.21 7.50
CA LEU A 181 -10.45 -17.54 7.41
C LEU A 181 -11.30 -16.43 8.03
N LYS A 182 -10.88 -15.88 9.17
CA LYS A 182 -11.58 -14.73 9.79
C LYS A 182 -11.48 -13.43 9.01
N PHE A 183 -10.51 -13.34 8.10
CA PHE A 183 -10.29 -12.19 7.23
C PHE A 183 -10.85 -12.42 5.81
N SER A 184 -11.92 -13.22 5.66
CA SER A 184 -12.72 -13.30 4.43
C SER A 184 -14.14 -12.82 4.72
N PHE A 185 -14.61 -11.85 3.94
CA PHE A 185 -15.87 -11.12 4.14
C PHE A 185 -16.74 -11.06 2.88
N GLY A 186 -16.43 -11.83 1.84
CA GLY A 186 -17.13 -11.76 0.56
C GLY A 186 -16.78 -10.52 -0.28
N LEU A 187 -15.59 -9.96 -0.07
CA LEU A 187 -14.99 -8.95 -0.93
C LEU A 187 -14.34 -9.62 -2.15
N ASN A 188 -13.92 -8.82 -3.14
CA ASN A 188 -13.24 -9.36 -4.32
C ASN A 188 -11.84 -9.87 -3.96
N SER A 189 -11.12 -9.12 -3.12
CA SER A 189 -9.74 -9.42 -2.72
C SER A 189 -9.39 -8.72 -1.41
N ILE A 190 -8.72 -9.46 -0.52
CA ILE A 190 -8.11 -8.91 0.70
C ILE A 190 -6.65 -9.37 0.74
N ILE A 191 -5.77 -8.48 0.29
CA ILE A 191 -4.35 -8.74 0.18
C ILE A 191 -3.67 -8.47 1.53
N ILE A 192 -2.96 -9.47 2.04
CA ILE A 192 -2.10 -9.35 3.21
C ILE A 192 -0.65 -9.28 2.74
N CYS A 193 0.05 -8.22 3.13
CA CYS A 193 1.44 -8.01 2.74
C CYS A 193 2.24 -7.35 3.87
N GLY A 194 3.54 -7.66 3.92
CA GLY A 194 4.43 -7.11 4.93
C GLY A 194 4.56 -5.59 4.81
N ASP A 195 4.69 -4.90 5.93
CA ASP A 195 4.99 -3.47 5.95
C ASP A 195 6.50 -3.21 5.74
N THR A 196 6.96 -3.35 4.49
CA THR A 196 8.37 -3.12 4.11
C THR A 196 8.48 -2.45 2.75
N ASP A 197 9.52 -1.65 2.51
CA ASP A 197 9.79 -1.05 1.20
C ASP A 197 9.82 -2.08 0.07
N LYS A 198 10.31 -3.31 0.33
CA LYS A 198 10.31 -4.40 -0.65
C LYS A 198 8.89 -4.85 -1.00
N ALA A 199 7.99 -4.93 -0.03
CA ALA A 199 6.60 -5.26 -0.27
C ALA A 199 5.86 -4.10 -0.96
N LEU A 200 6.14 -2.85 -0.57
CA LEU A 200 5.60 -1.67 -1.23
C LEU A 200 6.05 -1.58 -2.70
N ASP A 201 7.29 -1.97 -3.01
CA ASP A 201 7.77 -2.07 -4.39
C ASP A 201 6.92 -3.05 -5.20
N LYS A 202 6.67 -4.26 -4.65
CA LYS A 202 5.80 -5.25 -5.30
C LYS A 202 4.38 -4.74 -5.50
N ILE A 203 3.81 -3.99 -4.55
CA ILE A 203 2.45 -3.45 -4.67
C ILE A 203 2.30 -2.55 -5.91
N LYS A 204 3.35 -1.80 -6.30
CA LYS A 204 3.32 -0.95 -7.50
C LYS A 204 2.95 -1.72 -8.75
N TYR A 205 3.41 -2.96 -8.83
CA TYR A 205 3.29 -3.81 -10.01
C TYR A 205 2.17 -4.84 -9.91
N LEU A 206 1.33 -4.78 -8.87
CA LEU A 206 0.27 -5.77 -8.61
C LEU A 206 -0.63 -6.03 -9.84
N GLN A 207 -0.93 -4.96 -10.59
CA GLN A 207 -1.80 -4.99 -11.76
C GLN A 207 -1.06 -5.09 -13.11
N GLN A 208 0.27 -5.25 -13.09
CA GLN A 208 1.12 -5.29 -14.28
C GLN A 208 1.74 -6.67 -14.54
N ILE A 209 1.31 -7.69 -13.80
CA ILE A 209 1.80 -9.06 -13.99
C ILE A 209 1.13 -9.63 -15.24
N ASN A 210 1.95 -10.07 -16.21
CA ASN A 210 1.46 -10.77 -17.38
C ASN A 210 1.14 -12.24 -17.05
N TRP A 211 0.02 -12.45 -16.35
CA TRP A 211 -0.43 -13.78 -15.94
C TRP A 211 -0.62 -14.71 -17.14
N THR A 212 -1.12 -14.23 -18.27
CA THR A 212 -1.26 -15.04 -19.50
C THR A 212 0.08 -15.65 -19.92
N LYS A 213 1.17 -14.87 -19.92
CA LYS A 213 2.51 -15.38 -20.24
C LYS A 213 3.04 -16.34 -19.18
N VAL A 214 2.76 -16.08 -17.90
CA VAL A 214 3.09 -17.00 -16.80
C VAL A 214 2.43 -18.37 -17.04
N ILE A 215 1.12 -18.37 -17.29
CA ILE A 215 0.33 -19.59 -17.54
C ILE A 215 0.88 -20.36 -18.74
N GLN A 216 1.15 -19.69 -19.86
CA GLN A 216 1.68 -20.30 -21.08
C GLN A 216 3.07 -20.89 -20.90
N THR A 217 3.88 -20.33 -20.00
CA THR A 217 5.23 -20.83 -19.71
C THR A 217 5.18 -22.09 -18.85
N GLU A 218 4.28 -22.11 -17.86
CA GLU A 218 4.19 -23.20 -16.89
C GLU A 218 3.37 -24.40 -17.40
N PHE A 219 2.30 -24.15 -18.15
CA PHE A 219 1.38 -25.18 -18.61
C PHE A 219 1.45 -25.36 -20.13
N LYS A 220 1.61 -26.61 -20.58
CA LYS A 220 1.62 -26.97 -22.00
C LYS A 220 0.23 -26.94 -22.63
N GLU A 221 -0.81 -27.15 -21.82
CA GLU A 221 -2.19 -27.12 -22.28
C GLU A 221 -2.69 -25.69 -22.47
N LYS A 222 -3.59 -25.49 -23.43
CA LYS A 222 -4.25 -24.20 -23.62
C LYS A 222 -5.24 -23.96 -22.49
N LEU A 223 -4.88 -23.08 -21.56
CA LEU A 223 -5.74 -22.60 -20.49
C LEU A 223 -6.44 -21.29 -20.89
N THR A 224 -7.69 -21.14 -20.47
CA THR A 224 -8.48 -19.93 -20.63
C THR A 224 -8.83 -19.33 -19.28
N LEU A 225 -9.22 -18.05 -19.26
CA LEU A 225 -9.77 -17.44 -18.06
C LEU A 225 -10.98 -18.24 -17.57
N SER A 226 -11.05 -18.44 -16.26
CA SER A 226 -12.07 -19.23 -15.62
C SER A 226 -13.35 -18.43 -15.40
N GLU A 227 -14.50 -19.10 -15.59
CA GLU A 227 -15.81 -18.60 -15.14
C GLU A 227 -16.07 -18.93 -13.67
N PHE A 228 -15.28 -19.84 -13.09
CA PHE A 228 -15.39 -20.21 -11.68
C PHE A 228 -14.73 -19.17 -10.78
N ASN A 229 -15.38 -18.82 -9.68
CA ASN A 229 -14.86 -17.82 -8.74
C ASN A 229 -13.65 -18.30 -7.91
N PHE A 230 -13.36 -19.60 -7.86
CA PHE A 230 -12.30 -20.18 -7.02
C PHE A 230 -10.95 -20.33 -7.74
N CYS A 231 -10.90 -20.18 -9.06
CA CYS A 231 -9.65 -20.24 -9.82
C CYS A 231 -9.62 -19.19 -10.93
N ASP A 232 -8.41 -18.82 -11.37
CA ASP A 232 -8.21 -17.77 -12.36
C ASP A 232 -8.19 -18.34 -13.79
N TYR A 233 -7.70 -19.57 -13.96
CA TYR A 233 -7.60 -20.25 -15.26
C TYR A 233 -8.05 -21.70 -15.19
N THR A 234 -8.57 -22.23 -16.29
CA THR A 234 -8.97 -23.64 -16.42
C THR A 234 -8.90 -24.13 -17.87
N ASN A 235 -8.89 -25.45 -18.05
CA ASN A 235 -9.12 -26.10 -19.34
C ASN A 235 -10.60 -26.55 -19.54
N ASN A 236 -11.50 -26.12 -18.65
CA ASN A 236 -12.92 -26.52 -18.60
C ASN A 236 -13.13 -28.04 -18.45
N LYS A 237 -12.14 -28.76 -17.92
CA LYS A 237 -12.22 -30.19 -17.63
C LYS A 237 -11.85 -30.47 -16.18
N ASN A 238 -10.55 -30.62 -15.91
CA ASN A 238 -10.04 -31.08 -14.62
C ASN A 238 -8.81 -30.30 -14.14
N LEU A 239 -8.35 -29.30 -14.91
CA LEU A 239 -7.23 -28.44 -14.53
C LEU A 239 -7.78 -27.08 -14.07
N TYR A 240 -7.45 -26.70 -12.85
CA TYR A 240 -7.89 -25.46 -12.21
C TYR A 240 -6.66 -24.75 -11.64
N VAL A 241 -6.39 -23.53 -12.06
CA VAL A 241 -5.16 -22.81 -11.70
C VAL A 241 -5.50 -21.49 -11.03
N SER A 242 -4.90 -21.23 -9.88
CA SER A 242 -5.00 -19.97 -9.16
C SER A 242 -3.64 -19.29 -9.02
N CYS A 243 -3.60 -18.00 -9.31
CA CYS A 243 -2.43 -17.16 -9.32
C CYS A 243 -2.40 -16.26 -8.07
N PHE A 244 -1.27 -16.31 -7.34
CA PHE A 244 -1.03 -15.50 -6.16
C PHE A 244 0.27 -14.72 -6.29
N TYR A 245 0.21 -13.39 -6.24
CA TYR A 245 1.41 -12.56 -6.05
C TYR A 245 1.66 -12.21 -4.58
N PHE A 246 0.57 -12.04 -3.84
CA PHE A 246 0.51 -11.88 -2.40
C PHE A 246 -0.45 -12.90 -1.79
N VAL A 247 -0.49 -12.98 -0.48
CA VAL A 247 -1.55 -13.70 0.24
C VAL A 247 -2.85 -12.95 0.03
N ASP A 248 -3.88 -13.63 -0.49
CA ASP A 248 -5.23 -13.09 -0.65
C ASP A 248 -6.21 -14.00 0.09
N THR A 249 -6.77 -13.52 1.20
CA THR A 249 -7.61 -14.32 2.09
C THR A 249 -8.95 -14.68 1.45
N GLU A 250 -9.50 -13.83 0.59
CA GLU A 250 -10.74 -14.13 -0.14
C GLU A 250 -10.51 -15.24 -1.18
N LYS A 251 -9.35 -15.22 -1.84
CA LYS A 251 -8.99 -16.28 -2.79
C LYS A 251 -8.73 -17.60 -2.07
N ILE A 252 -8.00 -17.58 -0.95
CA ILE A 252 -7.78 -18.77 -0.09
C ILE A 252 -9.10 -19.38 0.35
N ASN A 253 -10.03 -18.56 0.87
CA ASN A 253 -11.33 -19.06 1.35
C ASN A 253 -12.13 -19.75 0.24
N ARG A 254 -12.18 -19.17 -0.97
CA ARG A 254 -12.87 -19.76 -2.12
C ARG A 254 -12.26 -21.10 -2.55
N ILE A 255 -10.93 -21.19 -2.62
CA ILE A 255 -10.25 -22.44 -2.96
C ILE A 255 -10.48 -23.50 -1.88
N SER A 256 -10.30 -23.13 -0.61
CA SER A 256 -10.48 -24.05 0.52
C SER A 256 -11.90 -24.63 0.55
N THR A 257 -12.92 -23.77 0.38
CA THR A 257 -14.33 -24.19 0.30
C THR A 257 -14.57 -25.14 -0.88
N PHE A 258 -13.99 -24.87 -2.05
CA PHE A 258 -14.11 -25.76 -3.20
C PHE A 258 -13.48 -27.13 -2.94
N MET A 259 -12.26 -27.16 -2.39
CA MET A 259 -11.50 -28.38 -2.12
C MET A 259 -12.16 -29.26 -1.05
N GLN A 260 -12.77 -28.65 -0.02
CA GLN A 260 -13.52 -29.37 1.01
C GLN A 260 -14.74 -30.11 0.44
N ASN A 261 -15.40 -29.52 -0.56
CA ASN A 261 -16.57 -30.12 -1.21
C ASN A 261 -16.21 -31.06 -2.38
N ASN A 262 -14.95 -31.06 -2.83
CA ASN A 262 -14.50 -31.79 -4.03
C ASN A 262 -13.16 -32.50 -3.79
N THR A 263 -13.16 -33.48 -2.87
CA THR A 263 -11.94 -34.16 -2.40
C THR A 263 -11.15 -34.91 -3.48
N ASN A 264 -11.76 -35.21 -4.63
CA ASN A 264 -11.13 -35.87 -5.78
C ASN A 264 -10.58 -34.89 -6.83
N LYS A 265 -10.83 -33.59 -6.69
CA LYS A 265 -10.29 -32.54 -7.58
C LYS A 265 -9.01 -31.97 -6.98
N LYS A 266 -8.22 -31.30 -7.83
CA LYS A 266 -7.02 -30.59 -7.42
C LYS A 266 -7.01 -29.20 -8.04
N VAL A 267 -6.41 -28.25 -7.31
CA VAL A 267 -6.14 -26.90 -7.79
C VAL A 267 -4.62 -26.71 -7.78
N ASP A 268 -4.10 -26.16 -8.87
CA ASP A 268 -2.70 -25.79 -9.01
C ASP A 268 -2.53 -24.32 -8.64
N ILE A 269 -1.56 -24.03 -7.78
CA ILE A 269 -1.29 -22.71 -7.22
C ILE A 269 0.01 -22.18 -7.79
N ILE A 270 -0.08 -21.13 -8.59
CA ILE A 270 1.11 -20.39 -9.05
C ILE A 270 1.40 -19.28 -8.06
N CYS A 271 2.59 -19.28 -7.48
CA CYS A 271 2.98 -18.27 -6.52
C CYS A 271 4.50 -18.06 -6.43
N PRO A 272 4.97 -16.93 -5.87
CA PRO A 272 6.38 -16.78 -5.55
C PRO A 272 6.70 -17.58 -4.28
N LYS A 273 7.93 -18.12 -4.20
CA LYS A 273 8.41 -18.88 -3.03
C LYS A 273 8.21 -18.17 -1.68
N SER A 274 8.22 -16.84 -1.67
CA SER A 274 8.09 -16.02 -0.46
C SER A 274 6.77 -16.16 0.28
N ILE A 275 5.68 -16.57 -0.39
CA ILE A 275 4.34 -16.65 0.23
C ILE A 275 3.88 -18.09 0.51
N VAL A 276 4.63 -19.10 0.03
CA VAL A 276 4.29 -20.52 0.20
C VAL A 276 4.12 -20.89 1.66
N LYS A 277 4.98 -20.37 2.54
CA LYS A 277 4.90 -20.63 3.99
C LYS A 277 3.57 -20.19 4.63
N TYR A 278 2.86 -19.25 4.00
CA TYR A 278 1.55 -18.78 4.45
C TYR A 278 0.42 -19.54 3.76
N LEU A 279 0.56 -19.86 2.48
CA LEU A 279 -0.46 -20.59 1.72
C LEU A 279 -0.51 -22.09 2.07
N GLY A 280 0.64 -22.68 2.40
CA GLY A 280 0.78 -24.12 2.54
C GLY A 280 0.00 -24.74 3.70
N SER A 281 -0.28 -23.98 4.77
CA SER A 281 -1.16 -24.44 5.86
C SER A 281 -2.61 -24.51 5.40
N GLU A 282 -3.08 -23.48 4.69
CA GLU A 282 -4.49 -23.36 4.30
C GLU A 282 -4.85 -24.17 3.06
N LEU A 283 -3.88 -24.39 2.17
CA LEU A 283 -4.07 -25.01 0.85
C LEU A 283 -3.21 -26.27 0.69
N ALA A 284 -3.05 -27.05 1.77
CA ALA A 284 -2.13 -28.19 1.83
C ALA A 284 -2.38 -29.28 0.76
N THR A 285 -3.61 -29.41 0.27
CA THR A 285 -4.00 -30.41 -0.75
C THR A 285 -3.81 -29.94 -2.18
N CYS A 286 -3.41 -28.67 -2.37
CA CYS A 286 -3.15 -28.09 -3.69
C CYS A 286 -1.72 -28.34 -4.15
N ASN A 287 -1.50 -28.33 -5.48
CA ASN A 287 -0.15 -28.43 -6.04
C ASN A 287 0.45 -27.04 -6.17
N PHE A 288 1.72 -26.85 -5.80
CA PHE A 288 2.36 -25.53 -5.86
C PHE A 288 3.40 -25.44 -6.99
N HIS A 289 3.23 -24.43 -7.83
CA HIS A 289 4.13 -24.05 -8.92
C HIS A 289 4.86 -22.76 -8.53
N LEU A 290 6.16 -22.88 -8.23
CA LEU A 290 6.96 -21.76 -7.73
C LEU A 290 7.60 -20.99 -8.87
N ILE A 291 7.10 -19.78 -9.13
CA ILE A 291 7.54 -18.97 -10.26
C ILE A 291 8.14 -17.65 -9.75
N ASP A 292 9.23 -17.24 -10.39
CA ASP A 292 9.77 -15.88 -10.25
C ASP A 292 8.90 -14.90 -11.06
N ILE A 293 7.77 -14.50 -10.46
CA ILE A 293 6.77 -13.63 -11.09
C ILE A 293 7.35 -12.27 -11.51
N ASP A 294 8.41 -11.81 -10.85
CA ASP A 294 9.02 -10.51 -11.14
C ASP A 294 9.61 -10.47 -12.58
N LYS A 295 9.89 -11.62 -13.21
CA LYS A 295 10.30 -11.73 -14.63
C LYS A 295 9.16 -11.48 -15.63
N PHE A 296 7.92 -11.47 -15.16
CA PHE A 296 6.71 -11.33 -15.99
C PHE A 296 6.03 -9.97 -15.77
N ILE A 297 6.74 -9.03 -15.15
CA ILE A 297 6.27 -7.68 -14.88
C ILE A 297 6.99 -6.73 -15.84
N GLU A 298 6.21 -5.99 -16.63
CA GLU A 298 6.73 -4.88 -17.41
C GLU A 298 6.87 -3.66 -16.48
N LYS A 299 8.08 -3.49 -15.92
CA LYS A 299 8.37 -2.35 -15.04
C LYS A 299 8.42 -1.05 -15.86
N GLU A 300 8.12 0.05 -15.20
CA GLU A 300 8.22 1.39 -15.79
C GLU A 300 9.62 1.60 -16.40
N ILE A 301 9.66 2.07 -17.65
CA ILE A 301 10.90 2.55 -18.26
C ILE A 301 11.16 3.91 -17.64
N ASN A 302 12.12 4.00 -16.72
CA ASN A 302 12.55 5.27 -16.18
C ASN A 302 13.22 6.08 -17.31
N PHE A 303 12.50 7.03 -17.89
CA PHE A 303 13.12 8.11 -18.64
C PHE A 303 13.84 8.98 -17.62
N TYR A 304 15.16 8.83 -17.52
CA TYR A 304 15.99 9.83 -16.88
C TYR A 304 16.01 11.05 -17.82
N GLU A 305 15.20 12.06 -17.52
CA GLU A 305 15.45 13.43 -18.00
C GLU A 305 16.61 14.05 -17.24
#